data_AF-A0A7K9VZI4-F1
#
_entry.id   AF-A0A7K9VZI4-F1
#
_cell.length_a   1.000
_cell.length_b   1.000
_cell.length_c   1.000
_cell.angle_alpha   90.00
_cell.angle_beta   90.00
_cell.angle_gamma   90.00
#
_symmetry.space_group_name_H-M   'P 1'
#
loop_
_entity.id
_entity.type
_entity.pdbx_description
1 polymer ?
#
loop_
_entity_poly.entity_id
_entity_poly.type
_entity_poly.pdbx_seq_one_letter_code
_entity_poly.pdbx_strand_id
1 'polypeptide(L)'
;LEILVTVLNENDNSPVFAQPNLSRVVPEDTKVDTAIVAREELSATDADLDTIYYELTTTVQDTGGYFAIRGANNPQIYLQKALDYDKFNSTTLLLYARDRPVTSTDHTNTATATITIVIKQSDTRAPWFLPCNFLHSDTSVCISSPYAGRVNISEMSTEPLLLEPGPIYAIDPDYTISDRIVYSIVGGNIDKVFSVDADTGNLTMNKIVTSPDSFLLQVMATQVSNRRKYSVATVEIKVINKSEYPPYFEKQVYNGTVFVGLPRRSFVYQAGDPSTPLVITALDKDFPDV
;
A
#
# COMPACT_ATOMS: atom_id res chain seq x y z
N LEU A 1 56.75 11.77 -61.79
CA LEU A 1 56.50 10.48 -61.12
C LEU A 1 55.57 10.80 -59.97
N GLU A 2 54.32 10.34 -60.01
CA GLU A 2 53.41 10.47 -58.87
C GLU A 2 53.57 9.23 -57.98
N ILE A 3 53.67 9.44 -56.67
CA ILE A 3 53.72 8.38 -55.68
C ILE A 3 52.40 8.44 -54.92
N LEU A 4 51.63 7.36 -55.00
CA LEU A 4 50.41 7.17 -54.21
C LEU A 4 50.78 6.37 -52.96
N VAL A 5 50.56 6.94 -51.79
CA VAL A 5 50.68 6.27 -50.50
C VAL A 5 49.28 6.08 -49.93
N THR A 6 48.90 4.83 -49.67
CA THR A 6 47.64 4.48 -49.00
C THR A 6 47.95 3.99 -47.59
N VAL A 7 47.38 4.64 -46.59
CA VAL A 7 47.42 4.17 -45.19
C VAL A 7 46.20 3.30 -44.95
N LEU A 8 46.41 2.10 -44.42
CA LEU A 8 45.33 1.17 -44.05
C LEU A 8 44.93 1.42 -42.59
N ASN A 9 43.63 1.34 -42.32
CA ASN A 9 43.10 1.40 -40.98
C ASN A 9 43.27 0.04 -40.30
N GLU A 10 43.88 0.02 -39.12
CA GLU A 10 44.05 -1.17 -38.27
C GLU A 10 43.15 -1.01 -37.04
N ASN A 11 42.67 -2.12 -36.47
CA ASN A 11 41.78 -2.10 -35.30
C ASN A 11 42.58 -2.01 -33.99
N ASP A 12 43.23 -0.87 -33.75
CA ASP A 12 44.15 -0.65 -32.63
C ASP A 12 43.61 0.32 -31.55
N ASN A 13 42.40 0.84 -31.71
CA ASN A 13 41.72 1.67 -30.72
C ASN A 13 40.50 0.96 -30.10
N SER A 14 40.21 1.29 -28.85
CA SER A 14 39.02 0.80 -28.16
C SER A 14 37.87 1.79 -28.28
N PRO A 15 36.61 1.32 -28.27
CA PRO A 15 35.46 2.20 -28.10
C PRO A 15 35.59 3.00 -26.80
N VAL A 16 35.16 4.26 -26.79
CA VAL A 16 35.19 5.14 -25.61
C VAL A 16 33.84 5.82 -25.42
N PHE A 17 33.26 5.69 -24.23
CA PHE A 17 32.07 6.44 -23.86
C PHE A 17 32.44 7.85 -23.41
N ALA A 18 31.71 8.86 -23.89
CA ALA A 18 31.87 10.24 -23.42
C ALA A 18 31.58 10.38 -21.91
N GLN A 19 30.63 9.58 -21.40
CA GLN A 19 30.30 9.50 -19.98
C GLN A 19 30.25 8.02 -19.54
N PRO A 20 31.31 7.50 -18.88
CA PRO A 20 31.36 6.10 -18.46
C PRO A 20 30.49 5.80 -17.24
N ASN A 21 29.99 6.82 -16.53
CA ASN A 21 29.09 6.68 -15.40
C ASN A 21 27.93 7.65 -15.55
N LEU A 22 26.69 7.14 -15.54
CA LEU A 22 25.47 7.92 -15.64
C LEU A 22 24.51 7.56 -14.53
N SER A 23 23.77 8.53 -14.02
CA SER A 23 22.65 8.31 -13.10
C SER A 23 21.38 8.90 -13.69
N ARG A 24 20.28 8.14 -13.65
CA ARG A 24 18.98 8.58 -14.16
C ARG A 24 17.90 8.28 -13.13
N VAL A 25 17.09 9.30 -12.83
CA VAL A 25 15.90 9.15 -11.99
C VAL A 25 14.69 8.90 -12.89
N VAL A 26 13.92 7.85 -12.60
CA VAL A 26 12.77 7.41 -13.38
C VAL A 26 11.54 7.28 -12.48
N PRO A 27 10.46 8.02 -12.71
CA PRO A 27 9.19 7.82 -12.02
C PRO A 27 8.64 6.41 -12.25
N GLU A 28 8.09 5.75 -11.23
CA GLU A 28 7.54 4.39 -11.38
C GLU A 28 6.35 4.31 -12.34
N ASP A 29 5.59 5.40 -12.51
CA ASP A 29 4.46 5.49 -13.43
C ASP A 29 4.88 5.73 -14.90
N THR A 30 6.19 5.70 -15.17
CA THR A 30 6.73 5.80 -16.53
C THR A 30 6.15 4.69 -17.41
N LYS A 31 5.58 5.07 -18.55
CA LYS A 31 4.95 4.13 -19.48
C LYS A 31 6.00 3.19 -20.09
N VAL A 32 5.62 1.92 -20.26
CA VAL A 32 6.39 0.96 -21.06
C VAL A 32 6.63 1.54 -22.47
N ASP A 33 7.77 1.18 -23.05
CA ASP A 33 8.35 1.67 -24.31
C ASP A 33 8.87 3.11 -24.30
N THR A 34 8.83 3.80 -23.17
CA THR A 34 9.44 5.13 -23.01
C THR A 34 10.96 5.04 -23.07
N ALA A 35 11.60 5.96 -23.80
CA ALA A 35 13.06 6.10 -23.80
C ALA A 35 13.53 6.72 -22.48
N ILE A 36 14.44 6.03 -21.79
CA ILE A 36 14.95 6.40 -20.47
C ILE A 36 16.27 7.16 -20.57
N VAL A 37 17.17 6.70 -21.44
CA VAL A 37 18.43 7.36 -21.75
C VAL A 37 18.57 7.48 -23.26
N ALA A 38 18.87 8.68 -23.73
CA ALA A 38 18.97 8.98 -25.15
C ALA A 38 20.17 8.27 -25.80
N ARG A 39 20.13 8.12 -27.12
CA ARG A 39 21.19 7.45 -27.88
C ARG A 39 22.51 8.20 -27.74
N GLU A 40 22.45 9.52 -27.83
CA GLU A 40 23.58 10.43 -27.88
C GLU A 40 24.38 10.42 -26.58
N GLU A 41 23.72 10.17 -25.45
CA GLU A 41 24.35 10.04 -24.13
C GLU A 41 25.10 8.71 -23.97
N LEU A 42 24.74 7.69 -24.75
CA LEU A 42 25.24 6.32 -24.61
C LEU A 42 26.09 5.87 -25.81
N SER A 43 26.16 6.64 -26.88
CA SER A 43 27.01 6.32 -28.02
C SER A 43 28.48 6.46 -27.64
N ALA A 44 29.17 5.32 -27.56
CA ALA A 44 30.63 5.29 -27.59
C ALA A 44 31.15 5.73 -28.98
N THR A 45 32.38 6.22 -29.02
CA THR A 45 33.12 6.57 -30.24
C THR A 45 34.38 5.72 -30.34
N ASP A 46 34.74 5.33 -31.56
CA ASP A 46 35.96 4.61 -31.85
C ASP A 46 36.82 5.43 -32.81
N ALA A 47 38.13 5.51 -32.55
CA ALA A 47 39.05 6.29 -33.39
C ALA A 47 39.32 5.61 -34.74
N ASP A 48 39.09 4.30 -34.84
CA ASP A 48 39.22 3.51 -36.07
C ASP A 48 37.97 3.65 -36.95
N LEU A 49 36.96 4.41 -36.49
CA LEU A 49 35.67 4.62 -37.17
C LEU A 49 34.89 3.31 -37.40
N ASP A 50 35.18 2.29 -36.59
CA ASP A 50 34.49 1.00 -36.60
C ASP A 50 33.02 1.13 -36.14
N THR A 51 32.20 0.16 -36.57
CA THR A 51 30.78 0.12 -36.17
C THR A 51 30.65 -0.51 -34.79
N ILE A 52 30.17 0.26 -33.83
CA ILE A 52 30.06 -0.19 -32.44
C ILE A 52 28.76 -0.97 -32.20
N TYR A 53 28.90 -2.14 -31.58
CA TYR A 53 27.81 -2.98 -31.10
C TYR A 53 27.69 -2.90 -29.58
N TYR A 54 26.46 -2.88 -29.09
CA TYR A 54 26.13 -2.68 -27.69
C TYR A 54 25.41 -3.89 -27.10
N GLU A 55 25.62 -4.13 -25.81
CA GLU A 55 24.94 -5.15 -25.02
C GLU A 55 24.68 -4.61 -23.62
N LEU A 56 23.47 -4.83 -23.11
CA LEU A 56 23.03 -4.32 -21.81
C LEU A 56 22.83 -5.50 -20.85
N THR A 57 23.45 -5.43 -19.68
CA THR A 57 23.22 -6.39 -18.60
C THR A 57 22.82 -5.67 -17.32
N THR A 58 22.19 -6.41 -16.40
CA THR A 58 21.79 -5.91 -15.09
C THR A 58 22.63 -6.62 -14.03
N THR A 59 23.20 -5.86 -13.09
CA THR A 59 24.07 -6.43 -12.04
C THR A 59 23.34 -6.72 -10.74
N VAL A 60 22.21 -6.04 -10.50
CA VAL A 60 21.42 -6.20 -9.28
C VAL A 60 20.42 -7.35 -9.47
N GLN A 61 20.47 -8.33 -8.56
CA GLN A 61 19.58 -9.49 -8.59
C GLN A 61 18.10 -9.07 -8.58
N ASP A 62 17.25 -9.82 -9.28
CA ASP A 62 15.79 -9.63 -9.34
C ASP A 62 15.31 -8.30 -9.98
N THR A 63 16.22 -7.50 -10.55
CA THR A 63 15.91 -6.27 -11.30
C THR A 63 16.11 -6.39 -12.81
N GLY A 64 16.31 -7.62 -13.30
CA GLY A 64 16.55 -7.91 -14.72
C GLY A 64 15.29 -7.82 -15.60
N GLY A 65 15.49 -7.41 -16.85
CA GLY A 65 14.44 -7.40 -17.88
C GLY A 65 13.41 -6.26 -17.77
N TYR A 66 13.67 -5.24 -16.94
CA TYR A 66 12.90 -3.99 -16.94
C TYR A 66 13.38 -2.99 -17.98
N PHE A 67 14.66 -3.04 -18.34
CA PHE A 67 15.29 -2.13 -19.29
C PHE A 67 15.95 -2.90 -20.42
N ALA A 68 15.89 -2.36 -21.63
CA ALA A 68 16.53 -2.92 -22.81
C ALA A 68 17.05 -1.81 -23.73
N ILE A 69 17.99 -2.14 -24.60
CA ILE A 69 18.45 -1.24 -25.67
C ILE A 69 17.61 -1.45 -26.93
N ARG A 70 17.42 -0.37 -27.71
CA ARG A 70 16.62 -0.42 -28.96
C ARG A 70 17.20 -1.36 -30.01
N GLY A 71 18.52 -1.59 -29.99
CA GLY A 71 19.15 -2.60 -30.82
C GLY A 71 20.67 -2.60 -30.67
N ALA A 72 21.32 -3.56 -31.32
CA ALA A 72 22.76 -3.77 -31.22
C ALA A 72 23.58 -2.52 -31.59
N ASN A 73 23.10 -1.66 -32.50
CA ASN A 73 23.81 -0.44 -32.92
C ASN A 73 23.06 0.84 -32.49
N ASN A 74 22.10 0.69 -31.58
CA ASN A 74 21.31 1.78 -31.04
C ASN A 74 21.23 1.61 -29.51
N PRO A 75 22.16 2.21 -28.76
CA PRO A 75 22.27 2.02 -27.32
C PRO A 75 21.18 2.75 -26.53
N GLN A 76 20.21 3.43 -27.17
CA GLN A 76 19.10 4.06 -26.47
C GLN A 76 18.41 3.03 -25.56
N ILE A 77 18.41 3.31 -24.26
CA ILE A 77 17.76 2.48 -23.25
C ILE A 77 16.29 2.87 -23.17
N TYR A 78 15.40 1.89 -23.21
CA TYR A 78 13.96 2.07 -23.03
C TYR A 78 13.42 1.13 -21.94
N LEU A 79 12.26 1.50 -21.41
CA LEU A 79 11.56 0.72 -20.39
C LEU A 79 10.75 -0.42 -21.04
N GLN A 80 11.01 -1.67 -20.66
CA GLN A 80 10.37 -2.86 -21.20
C GLN A 80 9.24 -3.41 -20.33
N LYS A 81 9.25 -3.12 -19.01
CA LYS A 81 8.22 -3.56 -18.06
C LYS A 81 7.84 -2.41 -17.12
N ALA A 82 6.61 -2.42 -16.64
CA ALA A 82 6.16 -1.45 -15.66
C ALA A 82 7.03 -1.52 -14.40
N LEU A 83 7.41 -0.35 -13.87
CA LEU A 83 8.18 -0.25 -12.64
C LEU A 83 7.26 -0.39 -11.43
N ASP A 84 7.84 -0.81 -10.32
CA ASP A 84 7.16 -0.96 -9.03
C ASP A 84 8.16 -0.58 -7.95
N TYR A 85 7.98 0.61 -7.37
CA TYR A 85 8.91 1.17 -6.39
C TYR A 85 9.02 0.31 -5.12
N ASP A 86 7.95 -0.38 -4.73
CA ASP A 86 7.93 -1.22 -3.53
C ASP A 86 8.68 -2.54 -3.75
N LYS A 87 8.88 -2.97 -5.00
CA LYS A 87 9.72 -4.13 -5.34
C LYS A 87 11.21 -3.81 -5.31
N PHE A 88 11.60 -2.70 -5.92
CA PHE A 88 12.98 -2.21 -5.92
C PHE A 88 13.01 -0.71 -6.23
N ASN A 89 13.90 0.03 -5.57
CA ASN A 89 14.01 1.48 -5.73
C ASN A 89 15.26 1.91 -6.53
N SER A 90 16.12 0.97 -6.89
CA SER A 90 17.34 1.24 -7.64
C SER A 90 17.84 -0.02 -8.35
N THR A 91 18.45 0.15 -9.51
CA THR A 91 19.21 -0.90 -10.20
C THR A 91 20.41 -0.30 -10.93
N THR A 92 21.40 -1.15 -11.21
CA THR A 92 22.59 -0.79 -11.96
C THR A 92 22.67 -1.62 -13.23
N LEU A 93 22.83 -0.94 -14.36
CA LEU A 93 22.99 -1.51 -15.68
C LEU A 93 24.44 -1.35 -16.13
N LEU A 94 24.99 -2.37 -16.77
CA LEU A 94 26.26 -2.31 -17.47
C LEU A 94 26.01 -2.33 -18.97
N LEU A 95 26.45 -1.27 -19.65
CA LEU A 95 26.41 -1.15 -21.10
C LEU A 95 27.79 -1.46 -21.65
N TYR A 96 27.91 -2.59 -22.35
CA TYR A 96 29.12 -2.99 -23.05
C TYR A 96 29.08 -2.43 -24.47
N ALA A 97 30.20 -1.84 -24.91
CA ALA A 97 30.45 -1.48 -26.30
C ALA A 97 31.60 -2.34 -26.84
N ARG A 98 31.48 -2.78 -28.09
CA ARG A 98 32.51 -3.53 -28.83
C ARG A 98 32.57 -3.04 -30.27
N ASP A 99 33.78 -2.99 -30.83
CA ASP A 99 34.07 -2.58 -32.21
C ASP A 99 33.69 -3.63 -33.27
N ARG A 100 33.51 -4.90 -32.86
CA ARG A 100 33.15 -6.02 -33.72
C ARG A 100 31.85 -6.70 -33.29
N PRO A 101 31.13 -7.37 -34.21
CA PRO A 101 29.97 -8.19 -33.85
C PRO A 101 30.35 -9.30 -32.87
N VAL A 102 29.39 -9.76 -32.05
CA VAL A 102 29.56 -10.88 -31.10
C VAL A 102 30.15 -12.12 -31.77
N THR A 103 29.80 -12.34 -33.04
CA THR A 103 30.16 -13.54 -33.82
C THR A 103 31.53 -13.45 -34.48
N SER A 104 32.23 -12.32 -34.34
CA SER A 104 33.56 -12.14 -34.91
C SER A 104 34.58 -13.02 -34.19
N THR A 105 35.52 -13.58 -34.96
CA THR A 105 36.71 -14.26 -34.41
C THR A 105 37.93 -13.35 -34.35
N ASP A 106 37.81 -12.13 -34.87
CA ASP A 106 38.89 -11.15 -34.90
C ASP A 106 39.12 -10.51 -33.52
N HIS A 107 40.27 -9.89 -33.34
CA HIS A 107 40.55 -9.08 -32.15
C HIS A 107 39.46 -8.02 -31.99
N THR A 108 38.84 -8.00 -30.81
CA THR A 108 37.69 -7.15 -30.48
C THR A 108 38.06 -6.29 -29.28
N ASN A 109 38.06 -4.97 -29.46
CA ASN A 109 38.22 -4.03 -28.37
C ASN A 109 36.87 -3.73 -27.73
N THR A 110 36.88 -3.45 -26.43
CA THR A 110 35.65 -3.25 -25.66
C THR A 110 35.76 -2.08 -24.70
N ALA A 111 34.61 -1.52 -24.35
CA ALA A 111 34.45 -0.59 -23.24
C ALA A 111 33.16 -0.87 -22.48
N THR A 112 33.10 -0.38 -21.25
CA THR A 112 31.93 -0.54 -20.39
C THR A 112 31.54 0.80 -19.79
N ALA A 113 30.25 1.10 -19.79
CA ALA A 113 29.65 2.20 -19.04
C ALA A 113 28.71 1.65 -17.96
N THR A 114 28.66 2.34 -16.81
CA THR A 114 27.78 2.01 -15.69
C THR A 114 26.63 3.02 -15.64
N ILE A 115 25.39 2.52 -15.64
CA ILE A 115 24.18 3.35 -15.57
C ILE A 115 23.40 2.97 -14.32
N THR A 116 23.30 3.90 -13.38
CA THR A 116 22.45 3.75 -12.19
C THR A 116 21.07 4.30 -12.49
N ILE A 117 20.04 3.46 -12.37
CA ILE A 117 18.65 3.88 -12.46
C ILE A 117 18.07 3.95 -11.06
N VAL A 118 17.66 5.15 -10.64
CA VAL A 118 16.96 5.38 -9.37
C VAL A 118 15.48 5.52 -9.67
N ILE A 119 14.65 4.69 -9.05
CA ILE A 119 13.20 4.75 -9.23
C ILE A 119 12.64 5.74 -8.21
N LYS A 120 11.76 6.62 -8.67
CA LYS A 120 11.04 7.57 -7.83
C LYS A 120 9.59 7.14 -7.72
N GLN A 121 9.09 6.99 -6.50
CA GLN A 121 7.68 6.71 -6.26
C GLN A 121 6.81 7.82 -6.87
N SER A 122 5.69 7.42 -7.45
CA SER A 122 4.70 8.30 -8.06
C SER A 122 3.37 8.09 -7.37
N ASP A 123 2.51 9.11 -7.35
CA ASP A 123 1.19 9.03 -6.73
C ASP A 123 0.28 8.16 -7.60
N THR A 124 0.36 6.85 -7.40
CA THR A 124 -0.35 5.82 -8.17
C THR A 124 -1.42 5.13 -7.33
N ARG A 125 -1.34 5.20 -6.00
CA ARG A 125 -2.28 4.58 -5.08
C ARG A 125 -3.25 5.62 -4.52
N ALA A 126 -4.28 5.12 -3.84
CA ALA A 126 -5.26 5.95 -3.15
C ALA A 126 -5.13 5.70 -1.64
N PRO A 127 -5.63 6.62 -0.79
CA PRO A 127 -5.57 6.45 0.66
C PRO A 127 -6.18 5.12 1.12
N TRP A 128 -5.61 4.50 2.15
CA TRP A 128 -6.12 3.29 2.79
C TRP A 128 -6.53 3.55 4.22
N PHE A 129 -7.74 3.14 4.59
CA PHE A 129 -8.20 3.13 5.98
C PHE A 129 -7.53 2.02 6.78
N LEU A 130 -7.15 2.29 8.03
CA LEU A 130 -6.48 1.35 8.93
C LEU A 130 -7.33 1.02 10.16
N PRO A 131 -7.27 -0.22 10.68
CA PRO A 131 -6.50 -1.34 10.14
C PRO A 131 -7.16 -1.95 8.89
N CYS A 132 -6.33 -2.47 7.99
CA CYS A 132 -6.76 -3.16 6.77
C CYS A 132 -5.96 -4.45 6.58
N ASN A 133 -6.52 -5.33 5.75
CA ASN A 133 -5.90 -6.61 5.40
C ASN A 133 -5.57 -6.64 3.90
N PHE A 134 -4.38 -7.12 3.57
CA PHE A 134 -3.98 -7.37 2.18
C PHE A 134 -4.58 -8.70 1.71
N LEU A 135 -5.18 -8.71 0.51
CA LEU A 135 -5.84 -9.90 -0.06
C LEU A 135 -4.85 -10.95 -0.56
N HIS A 136 -3.65 -10.54 -0.97
CA HIS A 136 -2.66 -11.39 -1.62
C HIS A 136 -1.25 -11.08 -1.09
N SER A 137 -0.25 -11.83 -1.58
CA SER A 137 1.17 -11.52 -1.34
C SER A 137 1.62 -10.20 -1.97
N ASP A 138 0.83 -9.69 -2.92
CA ASP A 138 1.00 -8.37 -3.51
C ASP A 138 0.33 -7.32 -2.60
N THR A 139 1.14 -6.44 -2.02
CA THR A 139 0.72 -5.40 -1.07
C THR A 139 0.12 -4.16 -1.75
N SER A 140 -0.28 -4.26 -3.01
CA SER A 140 -0.87 -3.16 -3.79
C SER A 140 -2.29 -2.77 -3.37
N VAL A 141 -3.05 -3.66 -2.71
CA VAL A 141 -4.45 -3.40 -2.33
C VAL A 141 -4.71 -3.84 -0.89
N CYS A 142 -5.19 -2.90 -0.07
CA CYS A 142 -5.58 -3.15 1.32
C CYS A 142 -7.08 -2.91 1.52
N ILE A 143 -7.78 -3.86 2.14
CA ILE A 143 -9.21 -3.75 2.42
C ILE A 143 -9.42 -3.53 3.92
N SER A 144 -10.01 -2.38 4.26
CA SER A 144 -10.34 -2.04 5.65
C SER A 144 -11.51 -2.87 6.17
N SER A 145 -11.43 -3.27 7.43
CA SER A 145 -12.60 -3.75 8.17
C SER A 145 -13.57 -2.59 8.44
N PRO A 146 -14.88 -2.83 8.59
CA PRO A 146 -15.81 -1.78 8.99
C PRO A 146 -15.48 -1.28 10.40
N TYR A 147 -15.65 0.02 10.61
CA TYR A 147 -15.61 0.60 11.96
C TYR A 147 -16.98 0.45 12.61
N ALA A 148 -17.00 0.30 13.93
CA ALA A 148 -18.23 0.20 14.71
C ALA A 148 -18.22 1.19 15.87
N GLY A 149 -19.33 1.89 16.07
CA GLY A 149 -19.54 2.83 17.16
C GLY A 149 -20.90 2.63 17.81
N ARG A 150 -21.10 3.29 18.96
CA ARG A 150 -22.35 3.23 19.72
C ARG A 150 -22.74 4.62 20.18
N VAL A 151 -24.04 4.92 20.14
CA VAL A 151 -24.62 6.15 20.69
C VAL A 151 -25.89 5.83 21.45
N ASN A 152 -26.17 6.61 22.49
CA ASN A 152 -27.43 6.49 23.23
C ASN A 152 -28.53 7.28 22.52
N ILE A 153 -29.72 6.73 22.47
CA ILE A 153 -30.90 7.44 21.96
C ILE A 153 -31.22 8.67 22.84
N SER A 154 -31.67 9.75 22.21
CA SER A 154 -32.03 11.03 22.85
C SER A 154 -30.90 11.73 23.62
N GLU A 155 -29.66 11.26 23.48
CA GLU A 155 -28.47 11.89 24.06
C GLU A 155 -27.53 12.40 22.95
N MET A 156 -26.77 13.45 23.26
CA MET A 156 -25.80 14.02 22.34
C MET A 156 -24.42 13.93 22.99
N SER A 157 -23.50 13.21 22.34
CA SER A 157 -22.09 13.21 22.75
C SER A 157 -21.46 14.55 22.36
N THR A 158 -20.78 15.19 23.31
CA THR A 158 -19.96 16.39 23.04
C THR A 158 -18.55 16.03 22.59
N GLU A 159 -18.08 14.82 22.88
CA GLU A 159 -16.77 14.31 22.52
C GLU A 159 -16.83 13.46 21.24
N PRO A 160 -15.69 13.30 20.52
CA PRO A 160 -15.57 12.34 19.44
C PRO A 160 -16.01 10.94 19.87
N LEU A 161 -16.75 10.26 19.00
CA LEU A 161 -17.24 8.92 19.24
C LEU A 161 -16.07 7.94 19.30
N LEU A 162 -16.10 7.07 20.31
CA LEU A 162 -15.17 5.95 20.40
C LEU A 162 -15.62 4.86 19.42
N LEU A 163 -14.71 4.47 18.53
CA LEU A 163 -14.94 3.47 17.50
C LEU A 163 -14.01 2.26 17.71
N GLU A 164 -14.51 1.10 17.31
CA GLU A 164 -13.73 -0.14 17.18
C GLU A 164 -13.43 -0.39 15.70
N PRO A 165 -12.23 -0.89 15.34
CA PRO A 165 -11.11 -1.25 16.21
C PRO A 165 -10.25 -0.07 16.69
N GLY A 166 -10.56 1.15 16.25
CA GLY A 166 -9.85 2.38 16.61
C GLY A 166 -10.49 3.59 15.93
N PRO A 167 -9.87 4.79 16.03
CA PRO A 167 -10.37 5.97 15.35
C PRO A 167 -10.36 5.80 13.82
N ILE A 168 -11.21 6.55 13.13
CA ILE A 168 -11.16 6.63 11.66
C ILE A 168 -9.80 7.20 11.29
N TYR A 169 -9.02 6.43 10.55
CA TYR A 169 -7.67 6.81 10.19
C TYR A 169 -7.32 6.22 8.83
N ALA A 170 -6.86 7.08 7.92
CA ALA A 170 -6.37 6.68 6.61
C ALA A 170 -4.95 7.19 6.38
N ILE A 171 -4.18 6.41 5.61
CA ILE A 171 -2.81 6.73 5.21
C ILE A 171 -2.70 6.73 3.69
N ASP A 172 -1.73 7.48 3.17
CA ASP A 172 -1.32 7.37 1.78
C ASP A 172 -0.26 6.28 1.65
N PRO A 173 -0.48 5.23 0.84
CA PRO A 173 0.52 4.21 0.59
C PRO A 173 1.77 4.74 -0.13
N ASP A 174 1.66 5.83 -0.88
CA ASP A 174 2.77 6.44 -1.60
C ASP A 174 3.64 7.30 -0.64
N TYR A 175 4.24 6.63 0.34
CA TYR A 175 4.84 7.20 1.55
C TYR A 175 5.99 8.19 1.34
N THR A 176 6.63 8.21 0.17
CA THR A 176 7.63 9.24 -0.15
C THR A 176 6.99 10.56 -0.63
N ILE A 177 5.68 10.55 -0.88
CA ILE A 177 4.86 11.69 -1.25
C ILE A 177 4.01 12.07 -0.05
N SER A 178 4.27 13.24 0.52
CA SER A 178 3.47 13.75 1.63
C SER A 178 2.30 14.56 1.09
N ASP A 179 1.23 13.88 0.67
CA ASP A 179 -0.04 14.54 0.36
C ASP A 179 -0.98 14.52 1.57
N ARG A 180 -1.76 15.59 1.70
CA ARG A 180 -2.74 15.72 2.79
C ARG A 180 -3.99 14.93 2.45
N ILE A 181 -4.44 14.12 3.39
CA ILE A 181 -5.70 13.38 3.31
C ILE A 181 -6.78 14.15 4.08
N VAL A 182 -7.97 14.25 3.50
CA VAL A 182 -9.14 14.84 4.16
C VAL A 182 -10.33 13.88 4.18
N TYR A 183 -11.11 13.95 5.26
CA TYR A 183 -12.25 13.08 5.52
C TYR A 183 -13.60 13.77 5.24
N SER A 184 -14.59 12.99 4.80
CA SER A 184 -15.97 13.48 4.63
C SER A 184 -16.98 12.33 4.72
N ILE A 185 -18.20 12.61 5.16
CA ILE A 185 -19.30 11.63 5.13
C ILE A 185 -20.05 11.78 3.80
N VAL A 186 -20.05 10.73 2.98
CA VAL A 186 -20.63 10.75 1.62
C VAL A 186 -21.95 9.97 1.52
N GLY A 187 -22.31 9.20 2.55
CA GLY A 187 -23.53 8.40 2.57
C GLY A 187 -23.94 7.94 3.97
N GLY A 188 -25.19 7.49 4.10
CA GLY A 188 -25.73 6.89 5.34
C GLY A 188 -26.04 7.83 6.50
N ASN A 189 -25.70 9.11 6.38
CA ASN A 189 -25.89 10.11 7.44
C ASN A 189 -27.28 10.79 7.35
N ILE A 190 -28.31 10.03 7.68
CA ILE A 190 -29.70 10.52 7.69
C ILE A 190 -29.80 11.74 8.61
N ASP A 191 -30.51 12.77 8.16
CA ASP A 191 -30.69 14.07 8.84
C ASP A 191 -29.41 14.82 9.26
N LYS A 192 -28.24 14.41 8.74
CA LYS A 192 -26.92 14.97 9.10
C LYS A 192 -26.68 14.93 10.62
N VAL A 193 -27.08 13.82 11.25
CA VAL A 193 -26.90 13.58 12.69
C VAL A 193 -25.42 13.61 13.07
N PHE A 194 -24.55 13.09 12.20
CA PHE A 194 -23.11 13.00 12.45
C PHE A 194 -22.31 14.03 11.62
N SER A 195 -21.11 14.34 12.08
CA SER A 195 -20.07 15.05 11.31
C SER A 195 -18.74 14.35 11.49
N VAL A 196 -17.89 14.43 10.47
CA VAL A 196 -16.50 14.00 10.56
C VAL A 196 -15.61 15.22 10.41
N ASP A 197 -14.63 15.37 11.29
CA ASP A 197 -13.60 16.39 11.17
C ASP A 197 -12.69 16.06 9.96
N ALA A 198 -12.49 17.06 9.11
CA ALA A 198 -11.85 16.85 7.81
C ALA A 198 -10.38 16.46 7.93
N ASP A 199 -9.69 16.79 9.03
CA ASP A 199 -8.24 16.56 9.16
C ASP A 199 -7.91 15.41 10.10
N THR A 200 -8.70 15.24 11.15
CA THR A 200 -8.46 14.24 12.19
C THR A 200 -9.25 12.96 12.00
N GLY A 201 -10.32 12.98 11.19
CA GLY A 201 -11.23 11.84 11.04
C GLY A 201 -12.15 11.64 12.26
N ASN A 202 -12.11 12.54 13.25
CA ASN A 202 -12.95 12.44 14.44
C ASN A 202 -14.43 12.54 14.08
N LEU A 203 -15.18 11.50 14.41
CA LEU A 203 -16.62 11.45 14.18
C LEU A 203 -17.37 11.99 15.40
N THR A 204 -18.20 13.01 15.21
CA THR A 204 -18.98 13.67 16.26
C THR A 204 -20.47 13.71 15.93
N MET A 205 -21.30 14.04 16.92
CA MET A 205 -22.73 14.23 16.75
C MET A 205 -23.06 15.72 16.62
N ASN A 206 -23.92 16.07 15.68
CA ASN A 206 -24.55 17.38 15.51
C ASN A 206 -25.97 17.43 16.07
N LYS A 207 -26.63 16.27 16.19
CA LYS A 207 -28.01 16.13 16.63
C LYS A 207 -28.18 14.88 17.49
N ILE A 208 -29.20 14.89 18.33
CA ILE A 208 -29.64 13.68 19.03
C ILE A 208 -30.26 12.68 18.04
N VAL A 209 -30.11 11.41 18.34
CA VAL A 209 -30.80 10.33 17.62
C VAL A 209 -32.17 10.10 18.24
N THR A 210 -33.22 9.92 17.42
CA THR A 210 -34.61 9.77 17.88
C THR A 210 -35.24 8.42 17.52
N SER A 211 -34.58 7.60 16.70
CA SER A 211 -35.00 6.23 16.37
C SER A 211 -33.95 5.22 16.83
N PRO A 212 -34.32 3.97 17.14
CA PRO A 212 -33.38 2.92 17.52
C PRO A 212 -32.62 2.33 16.31
N ASP A 213 -32.82 2.86 15.10
CA ASP A 213 -32.22 2.32 13.88
C ASP A 213 -30.72 2.64 13.83
N SER A 214 -29.91 1.64 13.52
CA SER A 214 -28.47 1.83 13.30
C SER A 214 -28.20 2.67 12.06
N PHE A 215 -27.11 3.45 12.11
CA PHE A 215 -26.61 4.18 10.94
C PHE A 215 -25.48 3.39 10.29
N LEU A 216 -25.48 3.36 8.96
CA LEU A 216 -24.39 2.79 8.17
C LEU A 216 -23.73 3.90 7.36
N LEU A 217 -22.81 4.62 8.01
CA LEU A 217 -22.14 5.77 7.39
C LEU A 217 -21.11 5.32 6.38
N GLN A 218 -20.99 6.06 5.28
CA GLN A 218 -19.91 5.93 4.32
C GLN A 218 -18.97 7.13 4.48
N VAL A 219 -17.78 6.88 5.03
CA VAL A 219 -16.77 7.91 5.26
C VAL A 219 -15.69 7.78 4.20
N MET A 220 -15.48 8.85 3.45
CA MET A 220 -14.49 8.96 2.39
C MET A 220 -13.23 9.64 2.92
N ALA A 221 -12.07 9.07 2.59
CA ALA A 221 -10.77 9.73 2.72
C ALA A 221 -10.24 10.03 1.32
N THR A 222 -9.81 11.27 1.07
CA THR A 222 -9.33 11.71 -0.25
C THR A 222 -8.06 12.54 -0.12
N GLN A 223 -7.16 12.38 -1.08
CA GLN A 223 -6.04 13.30 -1.28
C GLN A 223 -6.55 14.70 -1.65
N VAL A 224 -5.90 15.75 -1.11
CA VAL A 224 -6.22 17.14 -1.42
C VAL A 224 -5.76 17.51 -2.82
N SER A 225 -4.58 17.04 -3.24
CA SER A 225 -4.02 17.37 -4.56
C SER A 225 -4.84 16.72 -5.70
N ASN A 226 -5.40 15.53 -5.46
CA ASN A 226 -6.16 14.79 -6.44
C ASN A 226 -7.40 14.10 -5.84
N ARG A 227 -8.56 14.73 -6.00
CA ARG A 227 -9.83 14.19 -5.48
C ARG A 227 -10.32 12.90 -6.13
N ARG A 228 -9.66 12.41 -7.20
CA ARG A 228 -9.95 11.11 -7.79
C ARG A 228 -9.26 9.97 -7.04
N LYS A 229 -8.31 10.27 -6.16
CA LYS A 229 -7.63 9.32 -5.29
C LYS A 229 -8.30 9.35 -3.92
N TYR A 230 -9.28 8.47 -3.79
CA TYR A 230 -10.05 8.34 -2.57
C TYR A 230 -10.35 6.87 -2.27
N SER A 231 -10.67 6.60 -1.01
CA SER A 231 -11.27 5.36 -0.57
C SER A 231 -12.45 5.66 0.34
N VAL A 232 -13.30 4.66 0.55
CA VAL A 232 -14.49 4.77 1.40
C VAL A 232 -14.49 3.61 2.40
N ALA A 233 -14.62 3.94 3.67
CA ALA A 233 -14.85 2.99 4.75
C ALA A 233 -16.29 3.09 5.26
N THR A 234 -16.79 1.96 5.74
CA THR A 234 -18.10 1.86 6.36
C THR A 234 -17.97 2.01 7.87
N VAL A 235 -18.82 2.85 8.47
CA VAL A 235 -18.91 3.01 9.93
C VAL A 235 -20.34 2.67 10.37
N GLU A 236 -20.50 1.57 11.09
CA GLU A 236 -21.77 1.16 11.68
C GLU A 236 -21.92 1.83 13.06
N ILE A 237 -22.90 2.71 13.21
CA ILE A 237 -23.27 3.30 14.50
C ILE A 237 -24.52 2.62 15.03
N LYS A 238 -24.36 1.83 16.08
CA LYS A 238 -25.47 1.17 16.77
C LYS A 238 -26.11 2.14 17.75
N VAL A 239 -27.41 2.35 17.60
CA VAL A 239 -28.18 3.15 18.54
C VAL A 239 -28.61 2.24 19.68
N ILE A 240 -28.23 2.61 20.89
CA ILE A 240 -28.53 1.85 22.10
C ILE A 240 -29.61 2.60 22.85
N ASN A 241 -30.66 1.87 23.23
CA ASN A 241 -31.65 2.40 24.16
C ASN A 241 -30.97 2.63 25.50
N LYS A 242 -31.27 3.76 26.12
CA LYS A 242 -30.81 4.03 27.47
C LYS A 242 -31.31 2.92 28.41
N SER A 243 -30.38 2.28 29.11
CA SER A 243 -30.70 1.45 30.26
C SER A 243 -30.88 2.37 31.46
N GLU A 244 -32.06 2.36 32.07
CA GLU A 244 -32.35 3.14 33.28
C GLU A 244 -31.92 2.40 34.55
N TYR A 245 -31.76 1.07 34.49
CA TYR A 245 -31.46 0.24 35.65
C TYR A 245 -30.32 -0.76 35.38
N PRO A 246 -29.27 -0.83 36.23
CA PRO A 246 -28.27 -1.87 36.10
C PRO A 246 -28.86 -3.26 36.44
N PRO A 247 -28.35 -4.35 35.83
CA PRO A 247 -28.79 -5.69 36.15
C PRO A 247 -28.46 -6.05 37.60
N TYR A 248 -29.31 -6.83 38.24
CA TYR A 248 -29.17 -7.28 39.62
C TYR A 248 -29.42 -8.79 39.74
N PHE A 249 -28.74 -9.44 40.68
CA PHE A 249 -29.01 -10.84 40.98
C PHE A 249 -30.29 -10.98 41.79
N GLU A 250 -31.08 -12.02 41.48
CA GLU A 250 -32.31 -12.34 42.23
C GLU A 250 -32.02 -12.62 43.71
N LYS A 251 -30.86 -13.22 44.02
CA LYS A 251 -30.41 -13.55 45.38
C LYS A 251 -29.02 -12.98 45.63
N GLN A 252 -28.75 -12.60 46.88
CA GLN A 252 -27.41 -12.15 47.29
C GLN A 252 -26.42 -13.31 47.47
N VAL A 253 -26.91 -14.52 47.73
CA VAL A 253 -26.08 -15.72 47.97
C VAL A 253 -26.69 -16.91 47.25
N TYR A 254 -25.86 -17.64 46.50
CA TYR A 254 -26.21 -18.90 45.82
C TYR A 254 -25.35 -20.03 46.39
N ASN A 255 -25.99 -21.02 47.02
CA ASN A 255 -25.30 -22.15 47.62
C ASN A 255 -25.30 -23.34 46.66
N GLY A 256 -24.11 -23.84 46.34
CA GLY A 256 -23.92 -24.99 45.46
C GLY A 256 -23.05 -26.09 46.06
N THR A 257 -23.20 -27.30 45.55
CA THR A 257 -22.43 -28.48 45.94
C THR A 257 -21.76 -29.12 44.72
N VAL A 258 -20.61 -29.74 44.96
CA VAL A 258 -19.84 -30.49 43.94
C VAL A 258 -19.34 -31.80 44.56
N PHE A 259 -19.17 -32.82 43.73
CA PHE A 259 -18.57 -34.08 44.15
C PHE A 259 -17.04 -33.99 44.11
N VAL A 260 -16.40 -34.64 45.08
CA VAL A 260 -14.94 -34.80 45.09
C VAL A 260 -14.50 -35.62 43.87
N GLY A 261 -13.41 -35.20 43.23
CA GLY A 261 -12.82 -35.90 42.09
C GLY A 261 -13.36 -35.50 40.72
N LEU A 262 -14.25 -34.51 40.65
CA LEU A 262 -14.77 -34.01 39.37
C LEU A 262 -13.68 -33.26 38.56
N PRO A 263 -13.64 -33.43 37.23
CA PRO A 263 -12.72 -32.71 36.35
C PRO A 263 -13.06 -31.22 36.24
N ARG A 264 -12.13 -30.41 35.73
CA ARG A 264 -12.38 -28.98 35.43
C ARG A 264 -13.55 -28.82 34.46
N ARG A 265 -14.32 -27.74 34.60
CA ARG A 265 -15.55 -27.43 33.84
C ARG A 265 -16.75 -28.36 34.15
N SER A 266 -16.73 -29.04 35.30
CA SER A 266 -17.91 -29.76 35.79
C SER A 266 -18.97 -28.80 36.32
N PHE A 267 -20.24 -29.21 36.26
CA PHE A 267 -21.35 -28.43 36.81
C PHE A 267 -21.31 -28.36 38.34
N VAL A 268 -21.78 -27.23 38.86
CA VAL A 268 -22.14 -27.04 40.27
C VAL A 268 -23.63 -27.30 40.40
N TYR A 269 -24.05 -28.06 41.41
CA TYR A 269 -25.46 -28.39 41.65
C TYR A 269 -26.02 -27.58 42.81
N GLN A 270 -27.34 -27.47 42.91
CA GLN A 270 -27.99 -26.74 44.01
C GLN A 270 -27.75 -27.44 45.35
N ALA A 271 -27.45 -26.66 46.39
CA ALA A 271 -27.30 -27.21 47.73
C ALA A 271 -28.63 -27.83 48.22
N GLY A 272 -28.61 -29.13 48.52
CA GLY A 272 -29.80 -29.89 48.93
C GLY A 272 -30.52 -30.63 47.80
N ASP A 273 -30.17 -30.37 46.53
CA ASP A 273 -30.66 -31.10 45.36
C ASP A 273 -29.52 -31.35 44.34
N PRO A 274 -28.82 -32.48 44.45
CA PRO A 274 -27.69 -32.81 43.59
C PRO A 274 -28.10 -33.21 42.16
N SER A 275 -29.40 -33.19 41.83
CA SER A 275 -29.89 -33.48 40.47
C SER A 275 -30.11 -32.22 39.62
N THR A 276 -30.12 -31.04 40.24
CA THR A 276 -30.40 -29.77 39.58
C THR A 276 -29.16 -28.88 39.52
N PRO A 277 -28.68 -28.49 38.32
CA PRO A 277 -27.59 -27.52 38.19
C PRO A 277 -27.91 -26.19 38.88
N LEU A 278 -26.91 -25.58 39.51
CA LEU A 278 -27.03 -24.25 40.07
C LEU A 278 -27.11 -23.23 38.93
N VAL A 279 -28.28 -22.59 38.79
CA VAL A 279 -28.52 -21.51 37.83
C VAL A 279 -28.47 -20.19 38.59
N ILE A 280 -27.65 -19.26 38.09
CA ILE A 280 -27.57 -17.89 38.61
C ILE A 280 -28.23 -17.00 37.56
N THR A 281 -29.31 -16.33 37.95
CA THR A 281 -30.08 -15.43 37.08
C THR A 281 -29.82 -13.98 37.50
N ALA A 282 -29.41 -13.16 36.54
CA ALA A 282 -29.44 -11.71 36.66
C ALA A 282 -30.71 -11.19 35.98
N LEU A 283 -31.42 -10.29 36.65
CA LEU A 283 -32.62 -9.62 36.16
C LEU A 283 -32.29 -8.17 35.85
N ASP A 284 -32.99 -7.60 34.89
CA ASP A 284 -32.86 -6.20 34.52
C ASP A 284 -34.26 -5.60 34.36
N LYS A 285 -34.51 -4.47 35.04
CA LYS A 285 -35.83 -3.82 35.01
C LYS A 285 -36.12 -3.18 33.66
N ASP A 286 -35.10 -2.92 32.85
CA ASP A 286 -35.26 -2.41 31.50
C ASP A 286 -35.76 -3.49 30.53
N PHE A 287 -35.69 -4.78 30.91
CA PHE A 287 -36.05 -5.93 30.08
C PHE A 287 -36.99 -6.91 30.83
N PRO A 288 -38.25 -6.53 31.09
CA PRO A 288 -39.14 -7.31 31.96
C PRO A 288 -39.64 -8.66 31.38
N ASP A 289 -39.40 -8.96 30.10
CA ASP A 289 -40.02 -10.09 29.38
C ASP A 289 -39.01 -11.10 28.77
N VAL A 290 -37.88 -11.38 29.45
CA VAL A 290 -36.93 -12.45 29.03
C VAL A 290 -36.88 -13.58 30.04
#